data_AF-A0A4Y9S8X7-F1
#
_entry.id   AF-A0A4Y9S8X7-F1
#
_cell.length_a   1.000
_cell.length_b   1.000
_cell.length_c   1.000
_cell.angle_alpha   90.00
_cell.angle_beta   90.00
_cell.angle_gamma   90.00
#
_symmetry.space_group_name_H-M   'P 1'
#
loop_
_entity.id
_entity.type
_entity.pdbx_description
1 polymer ?
#
loop_
_entity_poly.entity_id
_entity_poly.type
_entity_poly.pdbx_seq_one_letter_code
_entity_poly.pdbx_strand_id
1 'polypeptide(L)'
;PGTTAQAAAGAASTPAADADEVQIVPLTLATPAGRLRFDALIWSPLTSALKRQLCYDQSGKSAQCTDAPPYPYARARLNARFKDGLIDDCLSDALIYQGVARDAMQRRLRAAVLQVMAQAPEAAPLVVIAHSMGSKLLFDTLLRMSEEPPGSAAALAAQRAIDRLRLLVMAANQIPLLSLADQPLPAEQVAAPPDSLQLLLRKRLRAERAGTARPLTLVAFSDPNDLLSYTLEPQRYAQDGVTVYNIIVSNADTWLGLLERPDSAHLDYLTNPDVGRLIACGQPISKLCR
;
A
#
# COMPACT_ATOMS: atom_id res chain seq x y z
N PRO A 1 -21.44 -37.76 -3.54
CA PRO A 1 -22.49 -36.96 -2.86
C PRO A 1 -21.94 -36.38 -1.54
N GLY A 2 -21.29 -35.22 -1.48
CA GLY A 2 -21.66 -33.94 -2.07
C GLY A 2 -22.32 -33.05 -1.01
N THR A 3 -21.64 -32.79 0.11
CA THR A 3 -22.11 -31.86 1.16
C THR A 3 -21.28 -30.58 1.09
N THR A 4 -21.82 -29.58 0.41
CA THR A 4 -21.31 -28.20 0.37
C THR A 4 -21.61 -27.52 1.70
N ALA A 5 -20.58 -27.18 2.47
CA ALA A 5 -20.69 -26.28 3.61
C ALA A 5 -20.72 -24.83 3.07
N GLN A 6 -21.90 -24.22 3.07
CA GLN A 6 -22.07 -22.78 2.86
C GLN A 6 -21.59 -22.03 4.11
N ALA A 7 -20.48 -21.30 3.99
CA ALA A 7 -20.11 -20.28 4.96
C ALA A 7 -21.04 -19.08 4.77
N ALA A 8 -22.02 -18.93 5.67
CA ALA A 8 -22.84 -17.74 5.73
C ALA A 8 -21.99 -16.57 6.26
N ALA A 9 -21.54 -15.70 5.35
CA ALA A 9 -20.99 -14.41 5.72
C ALA A 9 -22.15 -13.51 6.19
N GLY A 10 -22.32 -13.39 7.51
CA GLY A 10 -23.18 -12.38 8.09
C GLY A 10 -22.61 -11.01 7.75
N ALA A 11 -23.27 -10.30 6.83
CA ALA A 11 -22.99 -8.89 6.57
C ALA A 11 -23.41 -8.08 7.80
N ALA A 12 -22.47 -7.91 8.73
CA ALA A 12 -22.59 -6.87 9.74
C ALA A 12 -22.52 -5.53 9.01
N SER A 13 -23.59 -4.76 9.07
CA SER A 13 -23.65 -3.39 8.58
C SER A 13 -22.56 -2.56 9.26
N THR A 14 -21.54 -2.18 8.50
CA THR A 14 -20.51 -1.23 8.93
C THR A 14 -21.18 0.11 9.21
N PRO A 15 -20.99 0.73 10.39
CA PRO A 15 -21.43 2.11 10.58
C PRO A 15 -20.72 2.99 9.54
N ALA A 16 -21.41 4.03 9.07
CA ALA A 16 -20.84 5.02 8.16
C ALA A 16 -19.49 5.47 8.70
N ALA A 17 -18.43 5.07 8.01
CA ALA A 17 -17.08 5.36 8.45
C ALA A 17 -16.89 6.87 8.51
N ASP A 18 -16.33 7.34 9.62
CA ASP A 18 -15.95 8.74 9.75
C ASP A 18 -14.94 9.05 8.64
N ALA A 19 -15.32 9.94 7.71
CA ALA A 19 -14.51 10.26 6.52
C ALA A 19 -13.16 10.90 6.91
N ASP A 20 -13.02 11.31 8.16
CA ASP A 20 -11.85 11.97 8.70
C ASP A 20 -10.81 11.00 9.29
N GLU A 21 -11.09 9.69 9.39
CA GLU A 21 -10.18 8.69 9.97
C GLU A 21 -9.74 7.59 9.00
N VAL A 22 -8.59 6.96 9.32
CA VAL A 22 -8.18 5.72 8.63
C VAL A 22 -9.07 4.60 9.12
N GLN A 23 -9.79 3.96 8.21
CA GLN A 23 -10.66 2.84 8.55
C GLN A 23 -9.81 1.59 8.78
N ILE A 24 -10.12 0.88 9.86
CA ILE A 24 -9.48 -0.41 10.17
C ILE A 24 -10.54 -1.49 9.96
N VAL A 25 -10.28 -2.39 9.01
CA VAL A 25 -11.14 -3.57 8.78
C VAL A 25 -10.42 -4.81 9.29
N PRO A 26 -10.71 -5.27 10.52
CA PRO A 26 -10.10 -6.45 11.08
C PRO A 26 -10.78 -7.72 10.55
N LEU A 27 -9.99 -8.75 10.27
CA LEU A 27 -10.45 -10.09 9.95
C LEU A 27 -9.59 -11.11 10.67
N THR A 28 -10.21 -12.08 11.34
CA THR A 28 -9.50 -13.19 11.95
C THR A 28 -9.96 -14.50 11.34
N LEU A 29 -9.02 -15.25 10.79
CA LEU A 29 -9.28 -16.55 10.17
C LEU A 29 -8.63 -17.66 10.99
N ALA A 30 -9.42 -18.68 11.33
CA ALA A 30 -8.89 -19.92 11.88
C ALA A 30 -8.49 -20.85 10.72
N THR A 31 -7.27 -21.37 10.76
CA THR A 31 -6.76 -22.36 9.82
C THR A 31 -6.29 -23.60 10.59
N PRO A 32 -6.15 -24.77 9.95
CA PRO A 32 -5.55 -25.94 10.60
C PRO A 32 -4.14 -25.68 11.14
N ALA A 33 -3.41 -24.71 10.58
CA ALA A 33 -2.05 -24.34 10.98
C ALA A 33 -1.99 -23.23 12.05
N GLY A 34 -3.14 -22.71 12.50
CA GLY A 34 -3.22 -21.64 13.48
C GLY A 34 -4.15 -20.49 13.06
N ARG A 35 -4.05 -19.37 13.77
CA ARG A 35 -4.93 -18.22 13.58
C ARG A 35 -4.20 -17.12 12.82
N LEU A 36 -4.80 -16.64 11.73
CA LEU A 36 -4.35 -15.47 10.98
C LEU A 36 -5.19 -14.26 11.37
N ARG A 37 -4.53 -13.14 11.62
CA ARG A 37 -5.16 -11.84 11.86
C ARG A 37 -4.75 -10.91 10.74
N PHE A 38 -5.73 -10.29 10.12
CA PHE A 38 -5.59 -9.27 9.10
C PHE A 38 -6.19 -7.97 9.64
N ASP A 39 -5.52 -6.87 9.40
CA ASP A 39 -6.04 -5.53 9.66
C ASP A 39 -5.79 -4.72 8.39
N ALA A 40 -6.85 -4.45 7.62
CA ALA A 40 -6.73 -3.59 6.45
C ALA A 40 -6.87 -2.13 6.88
N LEU A 41 -5.87 -1.31 6.52
CA LEU A 41 -5.84 0.13 6.80
C LEU A 41 -6.27 0.89 5.53
N ILE A 42 -7.48 1.43 5.52
CA ILE A 42 -8.06 2.13 4.37
C ILE A 42 -7.99 3.63 4.63
N TRP A 43 -7.14 4.33 3.87
CA TRP A 43 -6.86 5.77 4.04
C TRP A 43 -7.53 6.65 2.98
N SER A 44 -8.02 6.09 1.87
CA SER A 44 -8.61 6.86 0.77
C SER A 44 -9.81 7.75 1.14
N PRO A 45 -10.62 7.48 2.19
CA PRO A 45 -11.66 8.41 2.64
C PRO A 45 -11.11 9.77 3.11
N LEU A 46 -9.87 9.81 3.64
CA LEU A 46 -9.25 11.02 4.15
C LEU A 46 -9.14 12.13 3.10
N THR A 47 -9.10 11.76 1.82
CA THR A 47 -8.94 12.68 0.69
C THR A 47 -10.25 12.98 -0.02
N SER A 48 -11.35 12.27 0.30
CA SER A 48 -12.63 12.38 -0.42
C SER A 48 -13.17 13.81 -0.47
N ALA A 49 -13.07 14.56 0.63
CA ALA A 49 -13.53 15.96 0.66
C ALA A 49 -12.76 16.86 -0.30
N LEU A 50 -11.44 16.65 -0.45
CA LEU A 50 -10.62 17.40 -1.41
C LEU A 50 -10.87 16.93 -2.84
N LYS A 51 -11.00 15.62 -3.07
CA LYS A 51 -11.32 15.07 -4.39
C LYS A 51 -12.67 15.52 -4.92
N ARG A 52 -13.64 15.84 -4.04
CA ARG A 52 -14.92 16.44 -4.47
C ARG A 52 -14.77 17.75 -5.25
N GLN A 53 -13.66 18.47 -5.06
CA GLN A 53 -13.35 19.68 -5.83
C GLN A 53 -13.07 19.38 -7.31
N LEU A 54 -12.80 18.12 -7.66
CA LEU A 54 -12.60 17.67 -9.05
C LEU A 54 -13.89 17.15 -9.70
N CYS A 55 -15.00 17.02 -8.96
CA CYS A 55 -16.24 16.43 -9.48
C CYS A 55 -16.82 17.18 -10.70
N TYR A 56 -16.49 18.45 -10.89
CA TYR A 56 -16.95 19.24 -12.04
C TYR A 56 -16.39 18.71 -13.38
N ASP A 57 -15.25 18.01 -13.36
CA ASP A 57 -14.53 17.53 -14.55
C ASP A 57 -14.58 15.99 -14.73
N GLN A 58 -15.45 15.31 -13.97
CA GLN A 58 -15.69 13.86 -14.13
C GLN A 58 -16.79 13.56 -15.15
N SER A 59 -16.45 12.76 -16.17
CA SER A 59 -17.39 12.33 -17.22
C SER A 59 -18.36 11.27 -16.72
N GLY A 60 -17.83 10.22 -16.07
CA GLY A 60 -18.56 9.27 -15.25
C GLY A 60 -18.38 9.63 -13.78
N LYS A 61 -19.46 9.98 -13.09
CA LYS A 61 -19.39 10.37 -11.67
C LYS A 61 -18.98 9.18 -10.81
N SER A 62 -17.93 9.36 -10.01
CA SER A 62 -17.60 8.40 -8.96
C SER A 62 -18.62 8.48 -7.81
N ALA A 63 -18.58 7.51 -6.89
CA ALA A 63 -19.54 7.42 -5.79
C ALA A 63 -19.56 8.67 -4.88
N GLN A 64 -18.48 9.44 -4.84
CA GLN A 64 -18.36 10.68 -4.07
C GLN A 64 -18.83 11.94 -4.85
N CYS A 65 -19.17 11.80 -6.13
CA CYS A 65 -19.53 12.88 -7.04
C CYS A 65 -20.97 12.79 -7.59
N THR A 66 -21.83 11.97 -6.96
CA THR A 66 -23.22 11.73 -7.42
C THR A 66 -24.07 12.99 -7.49
N ASP A 67 -23.80 13.95 -6.61
CA ASP A 67 -24.58 15.19 -6.51
C ASP A 67 -24.03 16.32 -7.42
N ALA A 68 -22.91 16.07 -8.10
CA ALA A 68 -22.29 17.06 -8.97
C ALA A 68 -22.99 17.13 -10.34
N PRO A 69 -23.11 18.33 -10.95
CA PRO A 69 -23.68 18.46 -12.29
C PRO A 69 -22.98 17.57 -13.33
N PRO A 70 -23.69 17.06 -14.35
CA PRO A 70 -23.09 16.32 -15.45
C PRO A 70 -21.98 17.12 -16.14
N TYR A 71 -20.92 16.43 -16.58
CA TYR A 71 -19.86 17.06 -17.36
C TYR A 71 -20.43 17.54 -18.71
N PRO A 72 -20.29 18.83 -19.09
CA PRO A 72 -21.04 19.40 -20.22
C PRO A 72 -20.42 19.10 -21.59
N TYR A 73 -19.23 18.50 -21.65
CA TYR A 73 -18.48 18.30 -22.89
C TYR A 73 -18.35 16.82 -23.28
N ALA A 74 -18.21 16.57 -24.58
CA ALA A 74 -17.90 15.24 -25.09
C ALA A 74 -16.41 14.93 -24.89
N ARG A 75 -16.11 13.87 -24.12
CA ARG A 75 -14.76 13.33 -23.93
C ARG A 75 -14.66 11.96 -24.60
N ALA A 76 -13.52 11.66 -25.23
CA ALA A 76 -13.26 10.33 -25.75
C ALA A 76 -13.37 9.29 -24.62
N ARG A 77 -14.04 8.15 -24.88
CA ARG A 77 -14.41 7.18 -23.83
C ARG A 77 -13.22 6.67 -23.01
N LEU A 78 -12.09 6.38 -23.67
CA LEU A 78 -10.87 5.93 -22.99
C LEU A 78 -10.28 7.04 -22.12
N ASN A 79 -10.22 8.28 -22.63
CA ASN A 79 -9.74 9.43 -21.88
C ASN A 79 -10.65 9.74 -20.68
N ALA A 80 -11.96 9.60 -20.83
CA ALA A 80 -12.93 9.75 -19.74
C ALA A 80 -12.64 8.76 -18.62
N ARG A 81 -12.56 7.46 -18.96
CA ARG A 81 -12.24 6.42 -17.97
C ARG A 81 -10.91 6.66 -17.27
N PHE A 82 -9.87 7.03 -18.02
CA PHE A 82 -8.56 7.34 -17.45
C PHE A 82 -8.59 8.57 -16.54
N LYS A 83 -9.22 9.65 -16.99
CA LYS A 83 -9.33 10.89 -16.25
C LYS A 83 -10.11 10.70 -14.96
N ASP A 84 -11.28 10.05 -15.03
CA ASP A 84 -12.16 9.88 -13.88
C ASP A 84 -11.55 8.87 -12.88
N GLY A 85 -11.06 7.72 -13.36
CA GLY A 85 -10.52 6.66 -12.51
C GLY A 85 -9.07 6.89 -12.07
N LEU A 86 -8.12 6.92 -13.01
CA LEU A 86 -6.71 6.96 -12.63
C LEU A 86 -6.28 8.34 -12.14
N ILE A 87 -6.72 9.41 -12.79
CA ILE A 87 -6.25 10.77 -12.45
C ILE A 87 -7.01 11.33 -11.25
N ASP A 88 -8.35 11.42 -11.35
CA ASP A 88 -9.17 12.13 -10.36
C ASP A 88 -9.48 11.30 -9.11
N ASP A 89 -9.58 9.97 -9.23
CA ASP A 89 -9.87 9.11 -8.07
C ASP A 89 -8.60 8.53 -7.41
N CYS A 90 -7.51 8.31 -8.16
CA CYS A 90 -6.26 7.70 -7.64
C CYS A 90 -5.07 8.67 -7.55
N LEU A 91 -4.60 9.26 -8.66
CA LEU A 91 -3.38 10.09 -8.69
C LEU A 91 -3.52 11.35 -7.84
N SER A 92 -4.72 11.93 -7.77
CA SER A 92 -5.01 13.06 -6.89
C SER A 92 -4.67 12.77 -5.42
N ASP A 93 -4.80 11.52 -4.96
CA ASP A 93 -4.45 11.15 -3.59
C ASP A 93 -2.96 11.35 -3.33
N ALA A 94 -2.11 10.97 -4.30
CA ALA A 94 -0.68 11.21 -4.24
C ALA A 94 -0.37 12.71 -4.20
N LEU A 95 -1.04 13.52 -5.01
CA LEU A 95 -0.86 14.98 -4.99
C LEU A 95 -1.27 15.59 -3.64
N ILE A 96 -2.40 15.15 -3.09
CA ILE A 96 -2.88 15.59 -1.78
C ILE A 96 -1.88 15.21 -0.69
N TYR A 97 -1.40 13.97 -0.70
CA TYR A 97 -0.44 13.48 0.28
C TYR A 97 0.91 14.22 0.21
N GLN A 98 1.36 14.61 -0.98
CA GLN A 98 2.60 15.36 -1.14
C GLN A 98 2.47 16.85 -0.79
N GLY A 99 1.23 17.36 -0.70
CA GLY A 99 0.95 18.73 -0.33
C GLY A 99 0.75 18.95 1.17
N VAL A 100 -0.04 19.98 1.49
CA VAL A 100 -0.32 20.42 2.87
C VAL A 100 -0.97 19.33 3.73
N ALA A 101 -1.70 18.38 3.12
CA ALA A 101 -2.42 17.35 3.86
C ALA A 101 -1.51 16.25 4.44
N ARG A 102 -0.24 16.16 4.02
CA ARG A 102 0.71 15.11 4.43
C ARG A 102 0.71 14.83 5.91
N ASP A 103 0.89 15.89 6.70
CA ASP A 103 1.01 15.84 8.14
C ASP A 103 -0.28 15.34 8.81
N ALA A 104 -1.44 15.76 8.31
CA ALA A 104 -2.72 15.30 8.82
C ALA A 104 -2.93 13.81 8.51
N MET A 105 -2.62 13.37 7.29
CA MET A 105 -2.75 11.97 6.88
C MET A 105 -1.82 11.06 7.69
N GLN A 106 -0.56 11.45 7.90
CA GLN A 106 0.37 10.69 8.74
C GLN A 106 -0.09 10.60 10.19
N ARG A 107 -0.68 11.67 10.76
CA ARG A 107 -1.24 11.62 12.11
C ARG A 107 -2.41 10.64 12.22
N ARG A 108 -3.31 10.62 11.23
CA ARG A 108 -4.44 9.67 11.20
C ARG A 108 -3.95 8.23 11.01
N LEU A 109 -2.98 8.01 10.13
CA LEU A 109 -2.39 6.67 9.98
C LEU A 109 -1.62 6.22 11.23
N ARG A 110 -0.88 7.12 11.89
CA ARG A 110 -0.21 6.85 13.17
C ARG A 110 -1.20 6.35 14.21
N ALA A 111 -2.37 6.99 14.34
CA ALA A 111 -3.42 6.56 15.27
C ALA A 111 -3.90 5.14 14.94
N ALA A 112 -4.15 4.85 13.66
CA ALA A 112 -4.57 3.51 13.23
C ALA A 112 -3.49 2.44 13.45
N VAL A 113 -2.22 2.74 13.17
CA VAL A 113 -1.09 1.85 13.44
C VAL A 113 -0.97 1.57 14.94
N LEU A 114 -1.09 2.59 15.80
CA LEU A 114 -1.10 2.40 17.25
C LEU A 114 -2.23 1.46 17.70
N GLN A 115 -3.44 1.65 17.15
CA GLN A 115 -4.60 0.82 17.48
C GLN A 115 -4.41 -0.64 17.04
N VAL A 116 -3.93 -0.88 15.82
CA VAL A 116 -3.66 -2.24 15.32
C VAL A 116 -2.55 -2.91 16.12
N MET A 117 -1.45 -2.20 16.34
CA MET A 117 -0.28 -2.76 17.03
C MET A 117 -0.53 -3.02 18.52
N ALA A 118 -1.42 -2.27 19.18
CA ALA A 118 -1.81 -2.52 20.56
C ALA A 118 -2.53 -3.86 20.74
N GLN A 119 -3.20 -4.35 19.70
CA GLN A 119 -3.94 -5.61 19.74
C GLN A 119 -3.17 -6.78 19.09
N ALA A 120 -2.03 -6.51 18.46
CA ALA A 120 -1.21 -7.52 17.79
C ALA A 120 -0.40 -8.34 18.82
N PRO A 121 -0.48 -9.68 18.82
CA PRO A 121 0.28 -10.51 19.77
C PRO A 121 1.78 -10.24 19.65
N GLU A 122 2.49 -9.97 20.76
CA GLU A 122 3.87 -9.46 20.72
C GLU A 122 4.85 -10.33 19.93
N ALA A 123 4.74 -11.66 20.03
CA ALA A 123 5.65 -12.59 19.38
C ALA A 123 5.27 -12.95 17.93
N ALA A 124 4.10 -12.52 17.43
CA ALA A 124 3.64 -12.94 16.11
C ALA A 124 4.45 -12.25 14.99
N PRO A 125 4.88 -12.97 13.93
CA PRO A 125 5.51 -12.33 12.78
C PRO A 125 4.54 -11.34 12.12
N LEU A 126 5.05 -10.23 11.61
CA LEU A 126 4.27 -9.25 10.87
C LEU A 126 4.49 -9.46 9.36
N VAL A 127 3.39 -9.49 8.61
CA VAL A 127 3.36 -9.42 7.16
C VAL A 127 2.68 -8.11 6.78
N VAL A 128 3.29 -7.35 5.88
CA VAL A 128 2.72 -6.11 5.34
C VAL A 128 2.51 -6.29 3.86
N ILE A 129 1.30 -5.97 3.39
CA ILE A 129 0.96 -5.85 1.98
C ILE A 129 0.59 -4.39 1.76
N ALA A 130 1.44 -3.66 1.03
CA ALA A 130 1.23 -2.26 0.72
C ALA A 130 0.94 -2.09 -0.78
N HIS A 131 0.01 -1.20 -1.10
CA HIS A 131 -0.41 -0.94 -2.48
C HIS A 131 -0.20 0.53 -2.84
N SER A 132 0.47 0.80 -3.96
CA SER A 132 0.61 2.14 -4.54
C SER A 132 1.09 3.17 -3.49
N MET A 133 0.50 4.37 -3.45
CA MET A 133 0.78 5.44 -2.49
C MET A 133 0.72 4.99 -1.01
N GLY A 134 -0.07 3.95 -0.70
CA GLY A 134 -0.17 3.40 0.66
C GLY A 134 1.17 2.93 1.23
N SER A 135 2.10 2.49 0.38
CA SER A 135 3.47 2.16 0.79
C SER A 135 4.23 3.37 1.33
N LYS A 136 4.25 4.47 0.58
CA LYS A 136 4.92 5.73 0.97
C LYS A 136 4.31 6.29 2.27
N LEU A 137 2.98 6.36 2.33
CA LEU A 137 2.28 6.85 3.51
C LEU A 137 2.60 6.01 4.75
N LEU A 138 2.62 4.67 4.63
CA LEU A 138 2.97 3.76 5.73
C LEU A 138 4.40 3.95 6.21
N PHE A 139 5.39 3.93 5.32
CA PHE A 139 6.79 3.99 5.72
C PHE A 139 7.21 5.38 6.21
N ASP A 140 6.67 6.45 5.64
CA ASP A 140 6.88 7.80 6.18
C ASP A 140 6.31 7.91 7.60
N THR A 141 5.11 7.36 7.82
CA THR A 141 4.47 7.36 9.14
C THR A 141 5.28 6.55 10.16
N LEU A 142 5.71 5.34 9.81
CA LEU A 142 6.54 4.50 10.68
C LEU A 142 7.89 5.14 10.97
N LEU A 143 8.52 5.81 9.99
CA LEU A 143 9.77 6.54 10.20
C LEU A 143 9.57 7.66 11.21
N ARG A 144 8.57 8.52 11.02
CA ARG A 144 8.27 9.61 11.95
C ARG A 144 7.95 9.10 13.35
N MET A 145 7.16 8.04 13.46
CA MET A 145 6.90 7.38 14.74
C MET A 145 8.18 6.88 15.41
N SER A 146 9.13 6.34 14.64
CA SER A 146 10.43 5.86 15.16
C SER A 146 11.40 6.98 15.60
N GLU A 147 11.06 8.24 15.33
CA GLU A 147 11.81 9.44 15.69
C GLU A 147 11.16 10.21 16.84
N GLU A 148 9.97 9.80 17.29
CA GLU A 148 9.35 10.29 18.53
C GLU A 148 10.22 9.93 19.75
N PRO A 149 10.02 10.61 20.90
CA PRO A 149 10.83 10.38 22.10
C PRO A 149 10.96 8.90 22.45
N PRO A 150 12.18 8.42 22.80
CA PRO A 150 12.40 7.02 23.16
C PRO A 150 11.44 6.55 24.25
N GLY A 151 10.85 5.37 24.06
CA GLY A 151 9.86 4.81 25.00
C GLY A 151 8.42 5.32 24.83
N SER A 152 8.18 6.31 23.95
CA SER A 152 6.82 6.69 23.57
C SER A 152 6.07 5.52 22.92
N ALA A 153 4.74 5.50 23.04
CA ALA A 153 3.92 4.44 22.45
C ALA A 153 4.14 4.30 20.93
N ALA A 154 4.34 5.41 20.23
CA ALA A 154 4.59 5.42 18.80
C ALA A 154 5.97 4.88 18.43
N ALA A 155 7.02 5.32 19.12
CA ALA A 155 8.37 4.80 18.90
C ALA A 155 8.43 3.29 19.15
N LEU A 156 7.79 2.83 20.24
CA LEU A 156 7.69 1.40 20.55
C LEU A 156 6.88 0.63 19.50
N ALA A 157 5.74 1.15 19.05
CA ALA A 157 4.93 0.50 18.03
C ALA A 157 5.66 0.40 16.68
N ALA A 158 6.34 1.46 16.25
CA ALA A 158 7.12 1.47 15.02
C ALA A 158 8.30 0.51 15.09
N GLN A 159 9.04 0.52 16.21
CA GLN A 159 10.15 -0.41 16.44
C GLN A 159 9.66 -1.86 16.41
N ARG A 160 8.57 -2.19 17.12
CA ARG A 160 7.97 -3.53 17.10
C ARG A 160 7.50 -3.93 15.71
N ALA A 161 6.85 -3.03 14.97
CA ALA A 161 6.37 -3.32 13.63
C ALA A 161 7.55 -3.68 12.71
N ILE A 162 8.59 -2.85 12.71
CA ILE A 162 9.78 -3.10 11.90
C ILE A 162 10.49 -4.37 12.34
N ASP A 163 10.74 -4.59 13.64
CA ASP A 163 11.45 -5.77 14.16
C ASP A 163 10.74 -7.09 13.86
N ARG A 164 9.41 -7.07 13.81
CA ARG A 164 8.57 -8.24 13.55
C ARG A 164 8.31 -8.49 12.07
N LEU A 165 8.58 -7.53 11.20
CA LEU A 165 8.34 -7.64 9.77
C LEU A 165 9.15 -8.81 9.18
N ARG A 166 8.46 -9.80 8.59
CA ARG A 166 9.08 -10.97 7.95
C ARG A 166 8.89 -10.99 6.45
N LEU A 167 7.75 -10.48 5.99
CA LEU A 167 7.40 -10.38 4.60
C LEU A 167 6.80 -9.01 4.34
N LEU A 168 7.41 -8.28 3.42
CA LEU A 168 6.89 -7.05 2.86
C LEU A 168 6.54 -7.32 1.39
N VAL A 169 5.27 -7.22 1.07
CA VAL A 169 4.76 -7.25 -0.30
C VAL A 169 4.37 -5.83 -0.71
N MET A 170 4.88 -5.39 -1.84
CA MET A 170 4.57 -4.10 -2.42
C MET A 170 3.96 -4.32 -3.80
N ALA A 171 2.72 -3.89 -3.98
CA ALA A 171 2.03 -3.94 -5.25
C ALA A 171 1.90 -2.52 -5.82
N ALA A 172 2.08 -2.37 -7.13
CA ALA A 172 2.02 -1.09 -7.82
C ALA A 172 2.97 -0.04 -7.20
N ASN A 173 4.21 -0.43 -6.87
CA ASN A 173 5.08 0.37 -6.01
C ASN A 173 5.39 1.77 -6.60
N GLN A 174 5.06 2.82 -5.84
CA GLN A 174 5.25 4.22 -6.24
C GLN A 174 6.37 4.95 -5.48
N ILE A 175 7.08 4.28 -4.56
CA ILE A 175 8.11 4.95 -3.73
C ILE A 175 9.16 5.72 -4.57
N PRO A 176 9.71 5.19 -5.68
CA PRO A 176 10.68 5.92 -6.49
C PRO A 176 10.15 7.26 -7.03
N LEU A 177 8.94 7.25 -7.59
CA LEU A 177 8.30 8.46 -8.13
C LEU A 177 7.93 9.45 -7.02
N LEU A 178 7.29 8.96 -5.96
CA LEU A 178 6.80 9.82 -4.88
C LEU A 178 7.94 10.41 -4.03
N SER A 179 9.07 9.72 -3.91
CA SER A 179 10.24 10.24 -3.19
C SER A 179 10.91 11.41 -3.92
N LEU A 180 10.58 11.69 -5.18
CA LEU A 180 11.06 12.90 -5.87
C LEU A 180 10.56 14.18 -5.19
N ALA A 181 9.35 14.14 -4.60
CA ALA A 181 8.78 15.29 -3.87
C ALA A 181 9.56 15.65 -2.59
N ASP A 182 10.39 14.73 -2.09
CA ASP A 182 11.20 14.91 -0.89
C ASP A 182 12.63 15.45 -1.20
N GLN A 183 12.97 15.68 -2.47
CA GLN A 183 14.31 16.08 -2.86
C GLN A 183 14.47 17.61 -2.88
N PRO A 184 15.57 18.14 -2.31
CA PRO A 184 15.86 19.57 -2.40
C PRO A 184 16.30 19.97 -3.81
N LEU A 185 16.11 21.25 -4.14
CA LEU A 185 16.74 21.88 -5.31
C LEU A 185 17.90 22.79 -4.83
N PRO A 186 19.06 22.79 -5.51
CA PRO A 186 19.40 21.93 -6.64
C PRO A 186 19.60 20.47 -6.19
N ALA A 187 19.34 19.52 -7.08
CA ALA A 187 19.69 18.12 -6.83
C ALA A 187 21.22 17.98 -6.95
N GLU A 188 21.92 18.17 -5.84
CA GLU A 188 23.40 18.16 -5.82
C GLU A 188 24.01 16.76 -6.00
N GLN A 189 23.19 15.70 -5.88
CA GLN A 189 23.63 14.31 -5.95
C GLN A 189 22.90 13.56 -7.07
N VAL A 190 23.67 12.82 -7.87
CA VAL A 190 23.13 11.89 -8.89
C VAL A 190 22.37 10.74 -8.22
N ALA A 191 22.73 10.38 -6.99
CA ALA A 191 22.05 9.37 -6.20
C ALA A 191 20.97 10.02 -5.33
N ALA A 192 19.72 9.56 -5.48
CA ALA A 192 18.62 10.01 -4.63
C ALA A 192 18.89 9.69 -3.15
N PRO A 193 18.54 10.61 -2.22
CA PRO A 193 18.63 10.34 -0.78
C PRO A 193 17.80 9.09 -0.42
N PRO A 194 18.15 8.42 0.69
CA PRO A 194 17.43 7.23 1.13
C PRO A 194 15.97 7.57 1.43
N ASP A 195 15.05 6.76 0.93
CA ASP A 195 13.63 6.88 1.26
C ASP A 195 13.32 6.37 2.68
N SER A 196 12.08 6.57 3.12
CA SER A 196 11.65 6.19 4.47
C SER A 196 11.72 4.69 4.74
N LEU A 197 11.48 3.84 3.73
CA LEU A 197 11.66 2.40 3.86
C LEU A 197 13.14 2.06 4.06
N GLN A 198 14.04 2.61 3.25
CA GLN A 198 15.49 2.40 3.42
C GLN A 198 15.98 2.84 4.80
N LEU A 199 15.54 3.99 5.29
CA LEU A 199 15.89 4.47 6.63
C LEU A 199 15.40 3.52 7.74
N LEU A 200 14.20 2.98 7.61
CA LEU A 200 13.67 1.97 8.54
C LEU A 200 14.43 0.65 8.45
N LEU A 201 14.79 0.19 7.26
CA LEU A 201 15.58 -1.03 7.05
C LEU A 201 16.99 -0.90 7.63
N ARG A 202 17.60 0.29 7.57
CA ARG A 202 18.89 0.55 8.24
C ARG A 202 18.79 0.45 9.76
N LYS A 203 17.70 0.96 10.35
CA LYS A 203 17.42 0.78 11.78
C LYS A 203 17.24 -0.70 12.12
N ARG A 204 16.51 -1.43 11.28
CA ARG A 204 16.32 -2.88 11.39
C ARG A 204 17.63 -3.68 11.32
N LEU A 205 18.50 -3.38 10.35
CA LEU A 205 19.75 -4.11 10.16
C LEU A 205 20.64 -4.07 11.42
N ARG A 206 20.62 -2.95 12.16
CA ARG A 206 21.31 -2.84 13.45
C ARG A 206 20.71 -3.80 14.48
N ALA A 207 19.39 -3.91 14.52
CA ALA A 207 18.67 -4.87 15.37
C ALA A 207 18.93 -6.33 14.95
N GLU A 208 18.97 -6.63 13.65
CA GLU A 208 19.30 -7.97 13.13
C GLU A 208 20.72 -8.38 13.53
N ARG A 209 21.71 -7.49 13.40
CA ARG A 209 23.09 -7.73 13.85
C ARG A 209 23.20 -7.93 15.36
N ALA A 210 22.31 -7.33 16.13
CA ALA A 210 22.18 -7.55 17.57
C ALA A 210 21.39 -8.83 17.92
N GLY A 211 20.89 -9.57 16.93
CA GLY A 211 20.11 -10.80 17.12
C GLY A 211 18.66 -10.58 17.53
N THR A 212 18.14 -9.35 17.48
CA THR A 212 16.78 -9.02 17.94
C THR A 212 15.74 -9.00 16.83
N ALA A 213 16.16 -8.96 15.56
CA ALA A 213 15.30 -9.06 14.38
C ALA A 213 15.66 -10.30 13.54
N ARG A 214 14.68 -10.85 12.80
CA ARG A 214 14.88 -12.04 11.93
C ARG A 214 14.94 -11.63 10.44
N PRO A 215 15.30 -12.50 9.50
CA PRO A 215 15.34 -12.13 8.09
C PRO A 215 14.00 -11.58 7.55
N LEU A 216 14.10 -10.58 6.67
CA LEU A 216 12.99 -9.97 5.93
C LEU A 216 13.06 -10.39 4.45
N THR A 217 11.94 -10.86 3.90
CA THR A 217 11.72 -11.00 2.46
C THR A 217 10.95 -9.79 1.95
N LEU A 218 11.49 -9.08 0.96
CA LEU A 218 10.81 -7.97 0.30
C LEU A 218 10.48 -8.38 -1.13
N VAL A 219 9.20 -8.37 -1.46
CA VAL A 219 8.67 -8.64 -2.80
C VAL A 219 8.02 -7.38 -3.35
N ALA A 220 8.44 -6.93 -4.52
CA ALA A 220 7.84 -5.81 -5.24
C ALA A 220 7.26 -6.32 -6.56
N PHE A 221 5.93 -6.27 -6.70
CA PHE A 221 5.23 -6.58 -7.93
C PHE A 221 5.15 -5.34 -8.81
N SER A 222 5.42 -5.52 -10.11
CA SER A 222 5.31 -4.45 -11.10
C SER A 222 4.83 -5.00 -12.44
N ASP A 223 3.88 -4.31 -13.04
CA ASP A 223 3.47 -4.51 -14.42
C ASP A 223 4.28 -3.56 -15.32
N PRO A 224 4.96 -4.05 -16.38
CA PRO A 224 5.73 -3.20 -17.28
C PRO A 224 4.91 -2.12 -17.99
N ASN A 225 3.60 -2.32 -18.11
CA ASN A 225 2.67 -1.40 -18.77
C ASN A 225 1.89 -0.53 -17.77
N ASP A 226 2.09 -0.74 -16.47
CA ASP A 226 1.65 0.19 -15.45
C ASP A 226 2.56 1.43 -15.41
N LEU A 227 2.04 2.53 -15.94
CA LEU A 227 2.74 3.81 -16.05
C LEU A 227 3.17 4.42 -14.70
N LEU A 228 2.59 3.96 -13.60
CA LEU A 228 2.83 4.52 -12.26
C LEU A 228 3.63 3.59 -11.35
N SER A 229 3.82 2.31 -11.70
CA SER A 229 4.59 1.38 -10.88
C SER A 229 6.06 1.36 -11.26
N TYR A 230 6.90 1.22 -10.24
CA TYR A 230 8.36 1.14 -10.37
C TYR A 230 8.88 -0.05 -9.58
N THR A 231 9.77 -0.82 -10.20
CA THR A 231 10.59 -1.80 -9.49
C THR A 231 11.49 -1.09 -8.48
N LEU A 232 11.87 -1.78 -7.40
CA LEU A 232 12.88 -1.27 -6.48
C LEU A 232 14.28 -1.59 -7.00
N GLU A 233 15.16 -0.60 -7.04
CA GLU A 233 16.54 -0.79 -7.46
C GLU A 233 17.29 -1.69 -6.44
N PRO A 234 17.65 -2.95 -6.77
CA PRO A 234 18.16 -3.89 -5.78
C PRO A 234 19.43 -3.40 -5.07
N GLN A 235 20.29 -2.66 -5.79
CA GLN A 235 21.53 -2.11 -5.25
C GLN A 235 21.28 -1.11 -4.10
N ARG A 236 20.18 -0.36 -4.16
CA ARG A 236 19.82 0.62 -3.11
C ARG A 236 19.38 -0.03 -1.81
N TYR A 237 18.79 -1.22 -1.88
CA TYR A 237 18.28 -1.95 -0.71
C TYR A 237 19.22 -3.06 -0.22
N ALA A 238 20.11 -3.57 -1.06
CA ALA A 238 21.07 -4.61 -0.71
C ALA A 238 21.99 -4.19 0.45
N GLN A 239 22.37 -2.90 0.50
CA GLN A 239 23.19 -2.34 1.59
C GLN A 239 22.45 -2.34 2.94
N ASP A 240 21.12 -2.40 2.92
CA ASP A 240 20.26 -2.37 4.10
C ASP A 240 19.91 -3.80 4.58
N GLY A 241 20.61 -4.82 4.05
CA GLY A 241 20.53 -6.22 4.52
C GLY A 241 19.31 -6.99 4.04
N VAL A 242 18.59 -6.46 3.04
CA VAL A 242 17.36 -7.07 2.53
C VAL A 242 17.55 -7.54 1.09
N THR A 243 17.07 -8.75 0.80
CA THR A 243 16.95 -9.23 -0.58
C THR A 243 15.63 -8.73 -1.17
N VAL A 244 15.73 -7.98 -2.26
CA VAL A 244 14.59 -7.49 -3.03
C VAL A 244 14.28 -8.46 -4.16
N TYR A 245 13.04 -8.93 -4.20
CA TYR A 245 12.50 -9.71 -5.31
C TYR A 245 11.55 -8.82 -6.12
N ASN A 246 12.04 -8.28 -7.23
CA ASN A 246 11.17 -7.62 -8.21
C ASN A 246 10.50 -8.69 -9.07
N ILE A 247 9.18 -8.76 -9.04
CA ILE A 247 8.39 -9.76 -9.75
C ILE A 247 7.53 -9.05 -10.78
N ILE A 248 7.76 -9.41 -12.04
CA ILE A 248 7.04 -8.84 -13.16
C ILE A 248 5.74 -9.62 -13.38
N VAL A 249 4.63 -8.90 -13.48
CA VAL A 249 3.29 -9.45 -13.72
C VAL A 249 2.61 -8.72 -14.87
N SER A 250 1.48 -9.24 -15.33
CA SER A 250 0.58 -8.55 -16.25
C SER A 250 -0.80 -8.53 -15.60
N ASN A 251 -1.36 -7.35 -15.41
CA ASN A 251 -2.62 -7.10 -14.71
C ASN A 251 -3.75 -6.77 -15.69
N ALA A 252 -3.44 -6.37 -16.93
CA ALA A 252 -4.44 -6.17 -17.96
C ALA A 252 -4.02 -6.71 -19.33
N ASP A 253 -5.02 -6.92 -20.18
CA ASP A 253 -4.78 -7.34 -21.56
C ASP A 253 -4.19 -6.19 -22.37
N THR A 254 -3.09 -6.47 -23.08
CA THR A 254 -2.56 -5.54 -24.08
C THR A 254 -3.31 -5.70 -25.40
N TRP A 255 -3.94 -4.64 -25.89
CA TRP A 255 -4.65 -4.66 -27.17
C TRP A 255 -3.69 -4.40 -28.32
N LEU A 256 -3.56 -5.40 -29.22
CA LEU A 256 -2.69 -5.38 -30.41
C LEU A 256 -1.20 -5.11 -30.12
N GLY A 257 -0.76 -5.28 -28.86
CA GLY A 257 0.60 -4.91 -28.44
C GLY A 257 0.85 -3.39 -28.38
N LEU A 258 -0.18 -2.56 -28.55
CA LEU A 258 -0.05 -1.10 -28.66
C LEU A 258 -0.52 -0.36 -27.41
N LEU A 259 -1.57 -0.85 -26.76
CA LEU A 259 -2.22 -0.17 -25.64
C LEU A 259 -2.69 -1.20 -24.60
N GLU A 260 -2.19 -1.07 -23.37
CA GLU A 260 -2.78 -1.69 -22.20
C GLU A 260 -3.62 -0.67 -21.45
N ARG A 261 -4.66 -1.13 -20.75
CA ARG A 261 -5.53 -0.25 -19.97
C ARG A 261 -4.81 0.20 -18.70
N PRO A 262 -4.42 1.49 -18.58
CA PRO A 262 -3.57 1.96 -17.48
C PRO A 262 -4.26 1.93 -16.12
N ASP A 263 -5.59 2.03 -16.09
CA ASP A 263 -6.37 1.89 -14.85
C ASP A 263 -6.28 0.47 -14.30
N SER A 264 -6.52 -0.55 -15.15
CA SER A 264 -6.43 -1.96 -14.74
C SER A 264 -4.99 -2.39 -14.48
N ALA A 265 -4.03 -1.98 -15.33
CA ALA A 265 -2.61 -2.27 -15.11
C ALA A 265 -2.14 -1.82 -13.72
N HIS A 266 -2.64 -0.67 -13.24
CA HIS A 266 -2.26 -0.10 -11.95
C HIS A 266 -3.07 -0.63 -10.74
N LEU A 267 -4.36 -0.92 -10.90
CA LEU A 267 -5.26 -1.19 -9.77
C LEU A 267 -5.48 -2.67 -9.48
N ASP A 268 -5.24 -3.56 -10.45
CA ASP A 268 -5.67 -4.96 -10.38
C ASP A 268 -4.61 -5.94 -9.82
N TYR A 269 -3.50 -5.45 -9.24
CA TYR A 269 -2.45 -6.33 -8.69
C TYR A 269 -2.96 -7.31 -7.62
N LEU A 270 -3.80 -6.85 -6.69
CA LEU A 270 -4.27 -7.69 -5.57
C LEU A 270 -5.47 -8.57 -5.96
N THR A 271 -6.10 -8.30 -7.11
CA THR A 271 -7.12 -9.16 -7.71
C THR A 271 -6.52 -10.15 -8.71
N ASN A 272 -5.26 -9.95 -9.12
CA ASN A 272 -4.51 -10.89 -9.93
C ASN A 272 -4.30 -12.23 -9.18
N PRO A 273 -4.84 -13.35 -9.69
CA PRO A 273 -4.78 -14.64 -9.01
C PRO A 273 -3.34 -15.17 -8.88
N ASP A 274 -2.44 -14.83 -9.80
CA ASP A 274 -1.04 -15.26 -9.74
C ASP A 274 -0.30 -14.52 -8.61
N VAL A 275 -0.58 -13.23 -8.41
CA VAL A 275 -0.06 -12.45 -7.28
C VAL A 275 -0.58 -13.04 -5.96
N GLY A 276 -1.89 -13.25 -5.85
CA GLY A 276 -2.51 -13.82 -4.64
C GLY A 276 -1.94 -15.21 -4.31
N ARG A 277 -1.79 -16.08 -5.32
CA ARG A 277 -1.18 -17.40 -5.17
C ARG A 277 0.28 -17.29 -4.74
N LEU A 278 1.05 -16.39 -5.30
CA LEU A 278 2.46 -16.24 -4.94
C LEU A 278 2.65 -15.73 -3.50
N ILE A 279 1.82 -14.79 -3.07
CA ILE A 279 1.80 -14.29 -1.68
C ILE A 279 1.43 -15.42 -0.71
N ALA A 280 0.40 -16.21 -1.04
CA ALA A 280 -0.09 -17.26 -0.16
C ALA A 280 0.80 -18.51 -0.13
N CYS A 281 1.38 -18.89 -1.28
CA CYS A 281 1.99 -20.20 -1.47
C CYS A 281 3.50 -20.15 -1.66
N GLY A 282 4.08 -18.99 -1.97
CA GLY A 282 5.50 -18.81 -2.23
C GLY A 282 5.99 -19.48 -3.52
N GLN A 283 7.29 -19.38 -3.78
CA GLN A 283 7.99 -20.05 -4.88
C GLN A 283 9.35 -20.60 -4.37
N PRO A 284 9.65 -21.90 -4.52
CA PRO A 284 8.75 -22.95 -5.02
C PRO A 284 7.49 -23.11 -4.15
N ILE A 285 6.39 -23.53 -4.76
CA ILE A 285 5.09 -23.68 -4.08
C ILE A 285 5.24 -24.53 -2.81
N SER A 286 4.82 -23.97 -1.69
CA SER A 286 4.80 -24.65 -0.40
C SER A 286 3.92 -25.89 -0.45
N LYS A 287 4.39 -27.01 0.13
CA LYS A 287 3.59 -28.23 0.32
C LYS A 287 2.34 -28.01 1.20
N LEU A 288 2.28 -26.88 1.90
CA LEU A 288 1.15 -26.49 2.76
C LEU A 288 0.07 -25.72 1.99
N CYS A 289 0.37 -25.24 0.77
CA CYS A 289 -0.62 -24.62 -0.10
C CYS A 289 -1.49 -25.71 -0.73
N ARG A 290 -2.80 -25.69 -0.44
CA ARG A 290 -3.80 -26.66 -0.90
C ARG A 290 -5.00 -25.95 -1.49
#